data_AF-A0A292QV44-F1
#
_entry.id   AF-A0A292QV44-F1
#
_cell.length_a   1.000
_cell.length_b   1.000
_cell.length_c   1.000
_cell.angle_alpha   90.00
_cell.angle_beta   90.00
_cell.angle_gamma   90.00
#
_symmetry.space_group_name_H-M   'P 1'
#
loop_
_entity.id
_entity.type
_entity.pdbx_description
1 polymer ?
#
loop_
_entity_poly.entity_id
_entity_poly.type
_entity_poly.pdbx_seq_one_letter_code
_entity_poly.pdbx_strand_id
1 'polypeptide(L)'
;MNLSHIPANIKNSSFPLTRINPQHVEGIQKGIPLFDGVGIKDIAFITKRFETLNLFRGCNLGCSHCLKDAKPLKNGTILFEDLVRFLDGFKALNERLGFNVFQGNKYVNIIDDSNPSDIPIRGKSRNHSVNEALKMIYEKINLPSIFVTSGWNSASKYSQQSSEELAGMIEKNPDFVKSVEVSINPFSGIMEKSREALRENNQNRAEFFRNVYTDRMANALKVFLKLFGTGKASIIYRHAPDYKGNELVGESETRRLYEEIYSKLEKMTGSALENIPYLRPENLTSFDKSHLIESSGRGRRFFPQDRNLKEQQELIDEALELEMMSPDERSKELLDCAVKCVDIDGKVYATMPASKVEYISAPIELTVPTNIRLNYENKSAVPPVFSDI
;
A
#
# COMPACT_ATOMS: atom_id res chain seq x y z
N MET A 1 2.58 38.27 -9.02
CA MET A 1 2.05 37.67 -7.79
C MET A 1 2.98 38.02 -6.65
N ASN A 2 2.48 38.63 -5.57
CA ASN A 2 3.31 38.93 -4.41
C ASN A 2 3.21 37.78 -3.39
N LEU A 3 3.96 36.70 -3.65
CA LEU A 3 4.01 35.49 -2.79
C LEU A 3 4.55 35.77 -1.38
N SER A 4 5.11 36.96 -1.17
CA SER A 4 5.60 37.45 0.13
C SER A 4 4.50 37.62 1.20
N HIS A 5 3.22 37.49 0.83
CA HIS A 5 2.08 37.76 1.72
C HIS A 5 1.30 36.51 2.16
N ILE A 6 1.73 35.28 1.83
CA ILE A 6 1.07 34.09 2.39
C ILE A 6 1.37 34.05 3.90
N PRO A 7 0.34 34.18 4.77
CA PRO A 7 0.56 34.25 6.21
C PRO A 7 1.22 32.98 6.78
N ALA A 8 2.08 33.14 7.78
CA ALA A 8 2.81 32.03 8.40
C ALA A 8 1.87 30.97 9.00
N ASN A 9 0.71 31.36 9.53
CA ASN A 9 -0.31 30.43 10.02
C ASN A 9 -0.92 29.56 8.92
N ILE A 10 -0.94 30.02 7.65
CA ILE A 10 -1.34 29.18 6.51
C ILE A 10 -0.19 28.25 6.13
N LYS A 11 1.03 28.78 5.97
CA LYS A 11 2.22 27.99 5.59
C LYS A 11 2.46 26.82 6.52
N ASN A 12 2.27 27.03 7.83
CA ASN A 12 2.53 26.03 8.86
C ASN A 12 1.31 25.16 9.20
N SER A 13 0.21 25.28 8.45
CA SER A 13 -1.00 24.51 8.70
C SER A 13 -1.00 23.18 7.96
N SER A 14 -1.83 22.23 8.43
CA SER A 14 -2.15 21.03 7.65
C SER A 14 -2.92 21.40 6.39
N PHE A 15 -2.47 20.84 5.26
CA PHE A 15 -2.99 20.99 3.91
C PHE A 15 -2.98 22.46 3.44
N PRO A 16 -1.81 23.13 3.47
CA PRO A 16 -1.72 24.58 3.36
C PRO A 16 -2.25 25.11 2.01
N LEU A 17 -2.04 24.36 0.92
CA LEU A 17 -2.48 24.77 -0.42
C LEU A 17 -4.01 24.83 -0.54
N THR A 18 -4.75 24.03 0.23
CA THR A 18 -6.23 24.06 0.24
C THR A 18 -6.82 25.22 1.04
N ARG A 19 -5.99 25.95 1.79
CA ARG A 19 -6.40 27.12 2.57
C ARG A 19 -6.15 28.44 1.85
N ILE A 20 -5.61 28.38 0.63
CA ILE A 20 -5.33 29.54 -0.21
C ILE A 20 -6.37 29.55 -1.33
N ASN A 21 -6.85 30.74 -1.72
CA ASN A 21 -7.65 30.84 -2.94
C ASN A 21 -6.77 30.46 -4.15
N PRO A 22 -7.09 29.36 -4.88
CA PRO A 22 -6.30 28.90 -6.02
C PRO A 22 -6.02 30.01 -7.05
N GLN A 23 -6.99 30.90 -7.30
CA GLN A 23 -6.84 31.98 -8.28
C GLN A 23 -5.69 32.95 -7.95
N HIS A 24 -5.33 33.11 -6.67
CA HIS A 24 -4.25 34.00 -6.24
C HIS A 24 -2.85 33.43 -6.49
N VAL A 25 -2.74 32.11 -6.68
CA VAL A 25 -1.48 31.39 -6.86
C VAL A 25 -1.42 30.62 -8.19
N GLU A 26 -2.49 30.65 -8.98
CA GLU A 26 -2.57 30.03 -10.29
C GLU A 26 -1.46 30.53 -11.23
N GLY A 27 -0.75 29.60 -11.86
CA GLY A 27 0.39 29.90 -12.72
C GLY A 27 1.74 29.78 -12.01
N ILE A 28 1.79 29.68 -10.67
CA ILE A 28 3.04 29.43 -9.95
C ILE A 28 3.69 28.10 -10.34
N GLN A 29 2.88 27.13 -10.77
CA GLN A 29 3.32 25.83 -11.24
C GLN A 29 3.83 25.84 -12.70
N LYS A 30 3.63 26.93 -13.46
CA LYS A 30 4.01 26.98 -14.89
C LYS A 30 5.52 26.79 -15.07
N GLY A 31 5.90 26.03 -16.08
CA GLY A 31 7.29 25.69 -16.39
C GLY A 31 7.90 24.63 -15.45
N ILE A 32 7.11 24.01 -14.57
CA ILE A 32 7.49 22.78 -13.89
C ILE A 32 6.97 21.61 -14.75
N PRO A 33 7.85 20.80 -15.38
CA PRO A 33 7.43 19.81 -16.38
C PRO A 33 6.36 18.83 -15.91
N LEU A 34 6.36 18.47 -14.62
CA LEU A 34 5.37 17.58 -14.02
C LEU A 34 3.93 18.09 -14.16
N PHE A 35 3.73 19.40 -14.10
CA PHE A 35 2.43 20.06 -14.01
C PHE A 35 1.95 20.64 -15.35
N ASP A 36 2.57 20.24 -16.48
CA ASP A 36 2.08 20.65 -17.80
C ASP A 36 0.63 20.18 -17.99
N GLY A 37 -0.29 21.15 -18.16
CA GLY A 37 -1.72 20.89 -18.28
C GLY A 37 -2.45 20.68 -16.94
N VAL A 38 -1.79 20.88 -15.79
CA VAL A 38 -2.37 20.71 -14.45
C VAL A 38 -2.46 22.06 -13.73
N GLY A 39 -3.67 22.41 -13.29
CA GLY A 39 -3.95 23.66 -12.58
C GLY A 39 -3.60 23.58 -11.08
N ILE A 40 -3.49 24.72 -10.39
CA ILE A 40 -3.16 24.72 -8.96
C ILE A 40 -4.30 24.13 -8.11
N LYS A 41 -5.55 24.17 -8.59
CA LYS A 41 -6.71 23.50 -7.96
C LYS A 41 -6.51 21.98 -7.92
N ASP A 42 -6.05 21.39 -9.00
CA ASP A 42 -5.79 19.94 -9.09
C ASP A 42 -4.60 19.54 -8.22
N ILE A 43 -3.56 20.37 -8.18
CA ILE A 43 -2.41 20.15 -7.28
C ILE A 43 -2.85 20.22 -5.81
N ALA A 44 -3.69 21.19 -5.45
CA ALA A 44 -4.29 21.30 -4.11
C ALA A 44 -5.11 20.04 -3.77
N PHE A 45 -5.86 19.52 -4.74
CA PHE A 45 -6.58 18.26 -4.60
C PHE A 45 -5.64 17.07 -4.33
N ILE A 46 -4.60 16.88 -5.16
CA ILE A 46 -3.62 15.78 -5.01
C ILE A 46 -2.96 15.81 -3.63
N THR A 47 -2.54 16.99 -3.20
CA THR A 47 -1.69 17.17 -2.00
C THR A 47 -2.44 17.03 -0.67
N LYS A 48 -3.77 17.17 -0.65
CA LYS A 48 -4.59 17.00 0.56
C LYS A 48 -5.01 15.55 0.73
N ARG A 49 -4.60 14.92 1.85
CA ARG A 49 -4.80 13.48 2.12
C ARG A 49 -4.13 12.63 1.03
N PHE A 50 -2.95 13.05 0.61
CA PHE A 50 -2.12 12.24 -0.28
C PHE A 50 -1.66 11.00 0.47
N GLU A 51 -1.97 9.83 -0.07
CA GLU A 51 -1.70 8.56 0.62
C GLU A 51 -0.86 7.62 -0.21
N THR A 52 -1.07 7.51 -1.52
CA THR A 52 -0.36 6.50 -2.32
C THR A 52 0.38 7.12 -3.49
N LEU A 53 1.68 6.85 -3.57
CA LEU A 53 2.49 7.03 -4.78
C LEU A 53 2.89 5.64 -5.28
N ASN A 54 2.12 5.09 -6.22
CA ASN A 54 2.42 3.77 -6.74
C ASN A 54 3.79 3.77 -7.43
N LEU A 55 4.70 2.97 -6.91
CA LEU A 55 5.96 2.62 -7.56
C LEU A 55 5.85 1.28 -8.29
N PHE A 56 4.91 0.43 -7.85
CA PHE A 56 4.73 -0.92 -8.35
C PHE A 56 3.24 -1.24 -8.53
N ARG A 57 2.91 -1.89 -9.64
CA ARG A 57 1.55 -2.33 -9.98
C ARG A 57 1.52 -3.77 -10.42
N GLY A 58 0.47 -4.48 -10.00
CA GLY A 58 0.28 -5.89 -10.28
C GLY A 58 1.14 -6.80 -9.42
N CYS A 59 0.67 -8.03 -9.21
CA CYS A 59 1.27 -8.96 -8.26
C CYS A 59 1.34 -10.39 -8.79
N ASN A 60 2.43 -11.09 -8.46
CA ASN A 60 2.65 -12.50 -8.81
C ASN A 60 2.25 -13.48 -7.70
N LEU A 61 1.89 -12.99 -6.52
CA LEU A 61 1.56 -13.85 -5.38
C LEU A 61 0.25 -14.62 -5.55
N GLY A 62 -0.70 -14.06 -6.32
CA GLY A 62 -1.98 -14.69 -6.58
C GLY A 62 -2.80 -14.96 -5.31
N CYS A 63 -2.78 -14.06 -4.33
CA CYS A 63 -3.51 -14.26 -3.08
C CYS A 63 -5.01 -14.41 -3.35
N SER A 64 -5.62 -15.41 -2.73
CA SER A 64 -7.01 -15.75 -3.01
C SER A 64 -8.02 -14.84 -2.32
N HIS A 65 -7.58 -14.01 -1.38
CA HIS A 65 -8.39 -12.92 -0.80
C HIS A 65 -8.14 -11.56 -1.47
N CYS A 66 -7.26 -11.47 -2.47
CA CYS A 66 -6.74 -10.18 -2.94
C CYS A 66 -7.87 -9.19 -3.25
N LEU A 67 -7.90 -8.10 -2.47
CA LEU A 67 -8.86 -7.02 -2.59
C LEU A 67 -8.82 -6.45 -4.02
N LYS A 68 -7.66 -6.02 -4.50
CA LYS A 68 -7.51 -5.35 -5.82
C LYS A 68 -7.56 -6.29 -7.03
N ASP A 69 -7.92 -7.58 -6.85
CA ASP A 69 -7.85 -8.64 -7.89
C ASP A 69 -6.54 -8.63 -8.70
N ALA A 70 -5.43 -8.28 -8.07
CA ALA A 70 -4.18 -7.97 -8.76
C ALA A 70 -3.72 -9.14 -9.64
N LYS A 71 -3.26 -8.81 -10.85
CA LYS A 71 -2.67 -9.74 -11.83
C LYS A 71 -1.25 -9.31 -12.19
N PRO A 72 -0.39 -10.23 -12.66
CA PRO A 72 0.94 -9.87 -13.15
C PRO A 72 0.88 -8.83 -14.27
N LEU A 73 1.74 -7.81 -14.21
CA LEU A 73 1.86 -6.78 -15.24
C LEU A 73 3.28 -6.73 -15.81
N LYS A 74 3.39 -6.73 -17.15
CA LYS A 74 4.69 -6.68 -17.85
C LYS A 74 5.47 -5.39 -17.56
N ASN A 75 4.75 -4.28 -17.37
CA ASN A 75 5.27 -2.95 -17.04
C ASN A 75 4.71 -2.47 -15.70
N GLY A 76 4.74 -3.34 -14.69
CA GLY A 76 4.22 -3.08 -13.35
C GLY A 76 5.10 -2.21 -12.46
N THR A 77 5.90 -1.31 -13.01
CA THR A 77 6.80 -0.43 -12.23
C THR A 77 6.73 0.98 -12.79
N ILE A 78 6.80 1.99 -11.91
CA ILE A 78 7.05 3.37 -12.35
C ILE A 78 8.39 3.43 -13.09
N LEU A 79 8.47 4.31 -14.09
CA LEU A 79 9.75 4.69 -14.67
C LEU A 79 10.50 5.56 -13.64
N PHE A 80 11.77 5.26 -13.36
CA PHE A 80 12.52 6.00 -12.36
C PHE A 80 12.58 7.51 -12.67
N GLU A 81 12.71 7.87 -13.95
CA GLU A 81 12.66 9.25 -14.41
C GLU A 81 11.33 9.95 -14.08
N ASP A 82 10.21 9.21 -14.05
CA ASP A 82 8.91 9.75 -13.65
C ASP A 82 8.79 9.94 -12.13
N LEU A 83 9.40 9.05 -11.33
CA LEU A 83 9.55 9.28 -9.90
C LEU A 83 10.39 10.55 -9.64
N VAL A 84 11.52 10.71 -10.32
CA VAL A 84 12.36 11.91 -10.22
C VAL A 84 11.56 13.15 -10.62
N ARG A 85 10.85 13.10 -11.75
CA ARG A 85 9.99 14.19 -12.24
C ARG A 85 8.91 14.57 -11.24
N PHE A 86 8.26 13.58 -10.62
CA PHE A 86 7.27 13.80 -9.57
C PHE A 86 7.89 14.57 -8.38
N LEU A 87 8.97 14.03 -7.83
CA LEU A 87 9.58 14.57 -6.63
C LEU A 87 10.22 15.95 -6.86
N ASP A 88 10.91 16.14 -7.97
CA ASP A 88 11.49 17.45 -8.33
C ASP A 88 10.44 18.49 -8.69
N GLY A 89 9.33 18.06 -9.31
CA GLY A 89 8.22 18.95 -9.60
C GLY A 89 7.59 19.53 -8.32
N PHE A 90 7.33 18.68 -7.33
CA PHE A 90 6.82 19.13 -6.04
C PHE A 90 7.85 19.90 -5.21
N LYS A 91 9.13 19.52 -5.26
CA LYS A 91 10.21 20.29 -4.62
C LYS A 91 10.29 21.71 -5.19
N ALA A 92 10.30 21.85 -6.52
CA ALA A 92 10.32 23.16 -7.18
C ALA A 92 9.08 24.00 -6.83
N LEU A 93 7.91 23.37 -6.75
CA LEU A 93 6.68 24.05 -6.32
C LEU A 93 6.78 24.53 -4.87
N ASN A 94 7.28 23.68 -3.96
CA ASN A 94 7.48 24.03 -2.55
C ASN A 94 8.43 25.21 -2.39
N GLU A 95 9.52 25.25 -3.15
CA GLU A 95 10.48 26.37 -3.16
C GLU A 95 9.81 27.67 -3.62
N ARG A 96 8.97 27.62 -4.67
CA ARG A 96 8.23 28.79 -5.17
C ARG A 96 7.17 29.28 -4.17
N LEU A 97 6.46 28.37 -3.51
CA LEU A 97 5.43 28.68 -2.51
C LEU A 97 6.01 29.10 -1.15
N GLY A 98 7.22 28.65 -0.83
CA GLY A 98 7.87 28.85 0.46
C GLY A 98 7.27 28.01 1.59
N PHE A 99 6.64 26.88 1.28
CA PHE A 99 6.14 25.88 2.24
C PHE A 99 6.00 24.51 1.57
N ASN A 100 5.92 23.44 2.38
CA ASN A 100 5.68 22.09 1.86
C ASN A 100 4.18 21.86 1.62
N VAL A 101 3.77 21.67 0.36
CA VAL A 101 2.36 21.42 0.01
C VAL A 101 1.80 20.12 0.61
N PHE A 102 2.66 19.15 0.93
CA PHE A 102 2.26 17.89 1.56
C PHE A 102 2.15 17.97 3.08
N GLN A 103 2.38 19.15 3.68
CA GLN A 103 2.29 19.32 5.12
C GLN A 103 0.91 18.90 5.65
N GLY A 104 0.88 18.07 6.69
CA GLY A 104 -0.33 17.48 7.28
C GLY A 104 -0.61 16.05 6.84
N ASN A 105 0.01 15.56 5.76
CA ASN A 105 0.00 14.13 5.45
C ASN A 105 1.00 13.40 6.37
N LYS A 106 0.68 12.16 6.76
CA LYS A 106 1.46 11.42 7.76
C LYS A 106 2.55 10.55 7.15
N TYR A 107 2.28 9.97 5.98
CA TYR A 107 3.14 9.03 5.28
C TYR A 107 2.71 8.92 3.82
N VAL A 108 3.44 8.12 3.03
CA VAL A 108 3.03 7.68 1.70
C VAL A 108 3.21 6.16 1.54
N ASN A 109 2.17 5.48 1.06
CA ASN A 109 2.21 4.11 0.59
C ASN A 109 2.85 4.08 -0.80
N ILE A 110 3.76 3.13 -1.04
CA ILE A 110 4.45 3.00 -2.33
C ILE A 110 3.83 1.97 -3.27
N ILE A 111 2.76 1.31 -2.82
CA ILE A 111 2.05 0.26 -3.53
C ILE A 111 0.55 0.31 -3.18
N ASP A 112 -0.27 -0.17 -4.10
CA ASP A 112 -1.70 -0.43 -3.86
C ASP A 112 -2.03 -1.93 -4.08
N ASP A 113 -1.41 -2.58 -5.08
CA ASP A 113 -1.79 -3.92 -5.54
C ASP A 113 -0.60 -4.86 -5.86
N SER A 114 0.57 -4.66 -5.24
CA SER A 114 1.83 -5.35 -5.61
C SER A 114 2.65 -5.85 -4.40
N ASN A 115 3.76 -6.55 -4.67
CA ASN A 115 4.77 -6.94 -3.67
C ASN A 115 6.14 -6.34 -4.05
N PRO A 116 6.60 -5.27 -3.37
CA PRO A 116 7.75 -4.49 -3.82
C PRO A 116 9.09 -5.22 -3.66
N SER A 117 9.19 -6.18 -2.73
CA SER A 117 10.44 -6.91 -2.45
C SER A 117 11.01 -7.67 -3.65
N ASP A 118 10.17 -8.03 -4.63
CA ASP A 118 10.57 -8.89 -5.75
C ASP A 118 10.93 -8.09 -7.02
N ILE A 119 10.74 -6.76 -7.03
CA ILE A 119 10.68 -5.99 -8.27
C ILE A 119 11.61 -4.77 -8.21
N PRO A 120 12.60 -4.63 -9.12
CA PRO A 120 13.37 -3.40 -9.25
C PRO A 120 12.57 -2.30 -9.93
N ILE A 121 12.85 -1.03 -9.58
CA ILE A 121 12.30 0.13 -10.30
C ILE A 121 13.12 0.31 -11.58
N ARG A 122 12.45 0.32 -12.74
CA ARG A 122 13.13 0.44 -14.03
C ARG A 122 13.48 1.90 -14.31
N GLY A 123 14.73 2.20 -14.64
CA GLY A 123 15.16 3.47 -15.23
C GLY A 123 15.60 3.27 -16.67
N LYS A 124 15.80 4.38 -17.40
CA LYS A 124 16.28 4.32 -18.80
C LYS A 124 17.70 3.80 -18.92
N SER A 125 18.55 4.09 -17.93
CA SER A 125 19.98 3.74 -17.94
C SER A 125 20.32 2.50 -17.09
N ARG A 126 19.59 2.29 -15.99
CA ARG A 126 19.79 1.17 -15.08
C ARG A 126 18.51 0.87 -14.29
N ASN A 127 18.53 -0.25 -13.58
CA ASN A 127 17.55 -0.52 -12.53
C ASN A 127 17.95 0.21 -11.23
N HIS A 128 16.93 0.60 -10.47
CA HIS A 128 17.04 1.31 -9.19
C HIS A 128 16.41 0.46 -8.09
N SER A 129 16.97 0.54 -6.88
CA SER A 129 16.42 -0.14 -5.72
C SER A 129 15.26 0.66 -5.13
N VAL A 130 14.36 -0.04 -4.43
CA VAL A 130 13.31 0.63 -3.65
C VAL A 130 13.92 1.56 -2.59
N ASN A 131 15.09 1.20 -2.03
CA ASN A 131 15.82 1.98 -1.02
C ASN A 131 16.17 3.38 -1.55
N GLU A 132 16.65 3.45 -2.80
CA GLU A 132 16.93 4.72 -3.49
C GLU A 132 15.66 5.57 -3.59
N ALA A 133 14.54 4.97 -3.97
CA ALA A 133 13.26 5.67 -4.07
C ALA A 133 12.75 6.19 -2.71
N LEU A 134 12.75 5.37 -1.65
CA LEU A 134 12.25 5.78 -0.34
C LEU A 134 13.05 6.95 0.24
N LYS A 135 14.38 6.90 0.10
CA LYS A 135 15.26 8.01 0.49
C LYS A 135 14.89 9.29 -0.26
N MET A 136 14.74 9.22 -1.58
CA MET A 136 14.41 10.40 -2.40
C MET A 136 13.03 10.98 -2.06
N ILE A 137 12.04 10.12 -1.80
CA ILE A 137 10.70 10.54 -1.37
C ILE A 137 10.81 11.38 -0.09
N TYR A 138 11.49 10.85 0.93
CA TYR A 138 11.66 11.58 2.18
C TYR A 138 12.43 12.89 1.98
N GLU A 139 13.57 12.87 1.29
CA GLU A 139 14.42 14.06 1.12
C GLU A 139 13.75 15.18 0.29
N LYS A 140 12.90 14.84 -0.68
CA LYS A 140 12.32 15.83 -1.61
C LYS A 140 10.94 16.33 -1.22
N ILE A 141 10.10 15.49 -0.60
CA ILE A 141 8.73 15.86 -0.22
C ILE A 141 8.43 15.72 1.29
N ASN A 142 9.40 15.28 2.08
CA ASN A 142 9.34 15.15 3.54
C ASN A 142 8.16 14.29 4.02
N LEU A 143 7.92 13.17 3.34
CA LEU A 143 6.95 12.16 3.76
C LEU A 143 7.68 10.83 4.00
N PRO A 144 7.54 10.23 5.19
CA PRO A 144 8.03 8.88 5.43
C PRO A 144 7.19 7.87 4.63
N SER A 145 7.81 6.82 4.12
CA SER A 145 7.09 5.79 3.34
C SER A 145 6.63 4.63 4.22
N ILE A 146 5.55 3.95 3.87
CA ILE A 146 5.21 2.62 4.41
C ILE A 146 5.67 1.58 3.40
N PHE A 147 6.41 0.57 3.88
CA PHE A 147 6.85 -0.55 3.06
C PHE A 147 6.14 -1.82 3.50
N VAL A 148 5.30 -2.39 2.63
CA VAL A 148 4.56 -3.63 2.89
C VAL A 148 5.14 -4.77 2.05
N THR A 149 5.30 -5.95 2.63
CA THR A 149 5.81 -7.13 1.92
C THR A 149 5.13 -8.42 2.37
N SER A 150 4.97 -9.38 1.46
CA SER A 150 4.56 -10.75 1.79
C SER A 150 5.76 -11.71 1.89
N GLY A 151 6.96 -11.17 2.07
CA GLY A 151 8.22 -11.92 1.94
C GLY A 151 8.56 -12.24 0.48
N TRP A 152 9.71 -12.89 0.30
CA TRP A 152 10.30 -13.24 -1.00
C TRP A 152 10.95 -14.63 -0.93
N ASN A 153 11.30 -15.19 -2.08
CA ASN A 153 12.12 -16.41 -2.10
C ASN A 153 13.53 -16.08 -1.57
N SER A 154 13.96 -16.67 -0.45
CA SER A 154 15.27 -16.43 0.15
C SER A 154 16.46 -16.78 -0.76
N ALA A 155 16.25 -17.65 -1.75
CA ALA A 155 17.25 -17.93 -2.78
C ALA A 155 17.38 -16.82 -3.85
N SER A 156 16.46 -15.86 -3.89
CA SER A 156 16.53 -14.70 -4.77
C SER A 156 17.60 -13.74 -4.28
N LYS A 157 18.78 -13.77 -4.90
CA LYS A 157 19.91 -12.89 -4.57
C LYS A 157 19.50 -11.42 -4.52
N TYR A 158 18.74 -10.97 -5.52
CA TYR A 158 18.27 -9.59 -5.60
C TYR A 158 17.35 -9.23 -4.44
N SER A 159 16.29 -10.00 -4.22
CA SER A 159 15.25 -9.67 -3.23
C SER A 159 15.81 -9.74 -1.80
N GLN A 160 16.69 -10.71 -1.55
CA GLN A 160 17.39 -10.85 -0.27
C GLN A 160 18.30 -9.64 -0.02
N GLN A 161 19.21 -9.34 -0.96
CA GLN A 161 20.13 -8.22 -0.81
C GLN A 161 19.39 -6.88 -0.67
N SER A 162 18.39 -6.63 -1.52
CA SER A 162 17.62 -5.37 -1.48
C SER A 162 16.90 -5.20 -0.15
N SER A 163 16.37 -6.28 0.45
CA SER A 163 15.66 -6.23 1.72
C SER A 163 16.59 -6.08 2.92
N GLU A 164 17.78 -6.70 2.89
CA GLU A 164 18.82 -6.49 3.90
C GLU A 164 19.37 -5.06 3.87
N GLU A 165 19.60 -4.51 2.68
CA GLU A 165 19.97 -3.11 2.48
C GLU A 165 18.87 -2.16 2.97
N LEU A 166 17.59 -2.50 2.75
CA LEU A 166 16.45 -1.73 3.25
C LEU A 166 16.45 -1.70 4.78
N ALA A 167 16.56 -2.86 5.42
CA ALA A 167 16.62 -2.97 6.87
C ALA A 167 17.77 -2.13 7.45
N GLY A 168 18.97 -2.25 6.88
CA GLY A 168 20.14 -1.46 7.28
C GLY A 168 20.00 0.04 7.04
N MET A 169 19.29 0.45 5.97
CA MET A 169 18.98 1.86 5.72
C MET A 169 18.05 2.42 6.79
N ILE A 170 17.00 1.68 7.16
CA ILE A 170 16.02 2.10 8.17
C ILE A 170 16.66 2.15 9.56
N GLU A 171 17.55 1.20 9.89
CA GLU A 171 18.31 1.25 11.15
C GLU A 171 19.12 2.54 11.28
N LYS A 172 19.72 3.01 10.17
CA LYS A 172 20.54 4.24 10.15
C LYS A 172 19.71 5.52 10.05
N ASN A 173 18.58 5.46 9.33
CA ASN A 173 17.72 6.61 9.03
C ASN A 173 16.26 6.23 9.25
N PRO A 174 15.83 6.08 10.51
CA PRO A 174 14.50 5.58 10.84
C PRO A 174 13.37 6.47 10.33
N ASP A 175 13.63 7.76 10.06
CA ASP A 175 12.60 8.70 9.62
C ASP A 175 12.22 8.53 8.14
N PHE A 176 13.04 7.86 7.32
CA PHE A 176 12.70 7.63 5.91
C PHE A 176 11.47 6.72 5.74
N VAL A 177 11.22 5.87 6.73
CA VAL A 177 10.17 4.87 6.71
C VAL A 177 9.32 4.98 7.97
N LYS A 178 8.01 5.09 7.78
CA LYS A 178 7.04 5.13 8.86
C LYS A 178 6.95 3.76 9.52
N SER A 179 6.75 2.72 8.72
CA SER A 179 6.65 1.32 9.12
C SER A 179 7.11 0.38 8.00
N VAL A 180 7.63 -0.78 8.39
CA VAL A 180 7.75 -1.98 7.57
C VAL A 180 6.68 -2.97 8.01
N GLU A 181 5.85 -3.43 7.11
CA GLU A 181 4.72 -4.30 7.45
C GLU A 181 4.87 -5.63 6.73
N VAL A 182 5.02 -6.71 7.50
CA VAL A 182 5.18 -8.07 6.97
C VAL A 182 3.83 -8.77 7.01
N SER A 183 3.28 -9.10 5.83
CA SER A 183 1.99 -9.78 5.70
C SER A 183 2.15 -11.29 5.84
N ILE A 184 1.68 -11.82 6.97
CA ILE A 184 1.46 -13.26 7.17
C ILE A 184 0.07 -13.56 6.62
N ASN A 185 0.07 -14.20 5.46
CA ASN A 185 -1.07 -14.35 4.59
C ASN A 185 -1.31 -15.84 4.27
N PRO A 186 -2.23 -16.51 4.99
CA PRO A 186 -2.57 -17.91 4.73
C PRO A 186 -3.22 -18.09 3.36
N PHE A 187 -3.62 -17.03 2.67
CA PHE A 187 -4.28 -17.05 1.37
C PHE A 187 -3.33 -16.85 0.18
N SER A 188 -2.02 -16.78 0.43
CA SER A 188 -1.03 -16.68 -0.65
C SER A 188 -1.18 -17.83 -1.65
N GLY A 189 -0.82 -17.62 -2.92
CA GLY A 189 -0.93 -18.67 -3.94
C GLY A 189 -0.11 -19.94 -3.63
N ILE A 190 0.93 -19.84 -2.81
CA ILE A 190 1.68 -21.00 -2.30
C ILE A 190 0.83 -21.81 -1.32
N MET A 191 0.16 -21.13 -0.40
CA MET A 191 -0.72 -21.77 0.57
C MET A 191 -2.02 -22.30 -0.09
N GLU A 192 -2.52 -21.66 -1.15
CA GLU A 192 -3.61 -22.23 -1.96
C GLU A 192 -3.20 -23.58 -2.55
N LYS A 193 -2.01 -23.68 -3.16
CA LYS A 193 -1.48 -24.96 -3.67
C LYS A 193 -1.31 -26.01 -2.57
N SER A 194 -0.93 -25.59 -1.37
CA SER A 194 -0.87 -26.48 -0.20
C SER A 194 -2.26 -27.05 0.13
N ARG A 195 -3.29 -26.21 0.18
CA ARG A 195 -4.68 -26.63 0.43
C ARG A 195 -5.28 -27.48 -0.68
N GLU A 196 -5.01 -27.15 -1.94
CA GLU A 196 -5.42 -27.97 -3.08
C GLU A 196 -4.85 -29.39 -2.96
N ALA A 197 -3.56 -29.51 -2.64
CA ALA A 197 -2.93 -30.80 -2.41
C ALA A 197 -3.54 -31.58 -1.24
N LEU A 198 -3.93 -30.91 -0.14
CA LEU A 198 -4.67 -31.54 0.96
C LEU A 198 -6.02 -32.10 0.49
N ARG A 199 -6.76 -31.36 -0.32
CA ARG A 199 -8.06 -31.80 -0.89
C ARG A 199 -7.90 -32.98 -1.83
N GLU A 200 -6.74 -33.08 -2.51
CA GLU A 200 -6.35 -34.22 -3.36
C GLU A 200 -5.80 -35.42 -2.57
N ASN A 201 -5.79 -35.38 -1.23
CA ASN A 201 -5.17 -36.38 -0.35
C ASN A 201 -3.65 -36.56 -0.58
N ASN A 202 -2.96 -35.51 -1.04
CA ASN A 202 -1.52 -35.52 -1.29
C ASN A 202 -0.76 -34.75 -0.20
N GLN A 203 -0.55 -35.40 0.95
CA GLN A 203 0.10 -34.80 2.12
C GLN A 203 1.52 -34.28 1.84
N ASN A 204 2.35 -35.09 1.17
CA ASN A 204 3.73 -34.70 0.86
C ASN A 204 3.81 -33.40 0.04
N ARG A 205 2.90 -33.24 -0.94
CA ARG A 205 2.82 -32.02 -1.76
C ARG A 205 2.29 -30.83 -0.96
N ALA A 206 1.32 -31.06 -0.08
CA ALA A 206 0.81 -30.02 0.81
C ALA A 206 1.89 -29.48 1.76
N GLU A 207 2.62 -30.39 2.42
CA GLU A 207 3.72 -30.07 3.33
C GLU A 207 4.86 -29.34 2.62
N PHE A 208 5.19 -29.75 1.39
CA PHE A 208 6.19 -29.05 0.57
C PHE A 208 5.83 -27.56 0.41
N PHE A 209 4.62 -27.25 -0.06
CA PHE A 209 4.21 -25.85 -0.26
C PHE A 209 4.11 -25.08 1.05
N ARG A 210 3.59 -25.70 2.11
CA ARG A 210 3.52 -25.07 3.44
C ARG A 210 4.92 -24.73 3.94
N ASN A 211 5.88 -25.64 3.80
CA ASN A 211 7.27 -25.39 4.19
C ASN A 211 7.90 -24.26 3.39
N VAL A 212 7.69 -24.22 2.06
CA VAL A 212 8.16 -23.11 1.22
C VAL A 212 7.62 -21.77 1.71
N TYR A 213 6.33 -21.72 2.09
CA TYR A 213 5.71 -20.50 2.61
C TYR A 213 6.28 -20.11 3.98
N THR A 214 6.37 -21.06 4.92
CA THR A 214 6.83 -20.77 6.28
C THR A 214 8.31 -20.41 6.33
N ASP A 215 9.15 -21.02 5.49
CA ASP A 215 10.56 -20.64 5.32
C ASP A 215 10.70 -19.21 4.77
N ARG A 216 9.90 -18.87 3.75
CA ARG A 216 9.84 -17.52 3.18
C ARG A 216 9.52 -16.48 4.26
N MET A 217 8.50 -16.74 5.08
CA MET A 217 8.07 -15.78 6.09
C MET A 217 9.06 -15.67 7.24
N ALA A 218 9.61 -16.79 7.72
CA ALA A 218 10.65 -16.77 8.74
C ALA A 218 11.89 -15.97 8.27
N ASN A 219 12.27 -16.10 6.99
CA ASN A 219 13.34 -15.29 6.40
C ASN A 219 13.01 -13.79 6.39
N ALA A 220 11.80 -13.40 5.96
CA ALA A 220 11.41 -11.99 5.95
C ALA A 220 11.41 -11.38 7.36
N LEU A 221 10.87 -12.09 8.35
CA LEU A 221 10.89 -11.66 9.75
C LEU A 221 12.32 -11.56 10.30
N LYS A 222 13.21 -12.49 9.94
CA LYS A 222 14.63 -12.43 10.32
C LYS A 222 15.30 -11.16 9.78
N VAL A 223 15.09 -10.82 8.52
CA VAL A 223 15.73 -9.65 7.90
C VAL A 223 15.33 -8.35 8.59
N PHE A 224 14.06 -8.22 9.00
CA PHE A 224 13.57 -7.04 9.70
C PHE A 224 13.56 -7.16 11.23
N LEU A 225 14.18 -8.20 11.80
CA LEU A 225 14.08 -8.54 13.23
C LEU A 225 14.37 -7.34 14.15
N LYS A 226 15.47 -6.63 13.90
CA LYS A 226 15.84 -5.45 14.70
C LYS A 226 14.81 -4.32 14.63
N LEU A 227 14.13 -4.16 13.49
CA LEU A 227 13.10 -3.13 13.33
C LEU A 227 11.84 -3.43 14.13
N PHE A 228 11.53 -4.70 14.39
CA PHE A 228 10.46 -5.06 15.33
C PHE A 228 10.81 -4.61 16.76
N GLY A 229 12.07 -4.76 17.17
CA GLY A 229 12.56 -4.31 18.48
C GLY A 229 12.49 -2.79 18.69
N THR A 230 12.45 -1.99 17.61
CA THR A 230 12.33 -0.52 17.67
C THR A 230 10.91 -0.02 17.40
N GLY A 231 9.95 -0.91 17.15
CA GLY A 231 8.58 -0.55 16.75
C GLY A 231 8.48 0.02 15.33
N LYS A 232 9.51 -0.15 14.49
CA LYS A 232 9.52 0.25 13.08
C LYS A 232 9.01 -0.83 12.14
N ALA A 233 8.87 -2.06 12.61
CA ALA A 233 8.21 -3.13 11.87
C ALA A 233 7.00 -3.68 12.63
N SER A 234 5.99 -4.13 11.89
CA SER A 234 4.78 -4.77 12.38
C SER A 234 4.40 -5.96 11.49
N ILE A 235 3.50 -6.81 11.99
CA ILE A 235 2.94 -7.92 11.23
C ILE A 235 1.49 -7.60 10.87
N ILE A 236 1.15 -7.78 9.59
CA ILE A 236 -0.24 -7.86 9.16
C ILE A 236 -0.61 -9.33 9.22
N TYR A 237 -1.44 -9.69 10.19
CA TYR A 237 -1.94 -11.05 10.40
C TYR A 237 -3.42 -11.10 10.05
N ARG A 238 -3.80 -11.93 9.07
CA ARG A 238 -5.19 -12.01 8.58
C ARG A 238 -5.69 -13.45 8.44
N HIS A 239 -6.94 -13.69 8.84
CA HIS A 239 -7.64 -14.97 8.70
C HIS A 239 -9.07 -14.78 8.18
N ALA A 240 -9.69 -15.87 7.73
CA ALA A 240 -11.07 -15.88 7.31
C ALA A 240 -12.00 -15.94 8.54
N PRO A 241 -13.24 -15.45 8.44
CA PRO A 241 -14.25 -15.78 9.43
C PRO A 241 -14.49 -17.29 9.49
N ASP A 242 -14.81 -17.81 10.68
CA ASP A 242 -15.02 -19.24 10.93
C ASP A 242 -16.39 -19.72 10.41
N TYR A 243 -16.56 -19.64 9.09
CA TYR A 243 -17.69 -20.21 8.37
C TYR A 243 -17.35 -21.60 7.83
N LYS A 244 -18.39 -22.41 7.58
CA LYS A 244 -18.24 -23.71 6.92
C LYS A 244 -17.55 -23.52 5.56
N GLY A 245 -16.48 -24.28 5.31
CA GLY A 245 -15.63 -24.17 4.12
C GLY A 245 -14.34 -23.36 4.32
N ASN A 246 -14.21 -22.64 5.44
CA ASN A 246 -13.01 -21.84 5.77
C ASN A 246 -12.07 -22.54 6.75
N GLU A 247 -12.24 -23.83 7.03
CA GLU A 247 -11.54 -24.55 8.11
C GLU A 247 -10.01 -24.52 7.96
N LEU A 248 -9.52 -24.39 6.72
CA LEU A 248 -8.08 -24.35 6.39
C LEU A 248 -7.47 -22.94 6.36
N VAL A 249 -8.26 -21.90 6.66
CA VAL A 249 -7.86 -20.48 6.64
C VAL A 249 -8.51 -19.66 7.76
N GLY A 250 -9.25 -20.30 8.67
CA GLY A 250 -9.85 -19.69 9.85
C GLY A 250 -8.83 -19.32 10.91
N GLU A 251 -9.29 -18.82 12.06
CA GLU A 251 -8.43 -18.28 13.12
C GLU A 251 -7.43 -19.33 13.63
N SER A 252 -7.92 -20.52 13.98
CA SER A 252 -7.10 -21.58 14.56
C SER A 252 -6.00 -22.08 13.63
N GLU A 253 -6.32 -22.26 12.34
CA GLU A 253 -5.34 -22.74 11.36
C GLU A 253 -4.30 -21.67 11.02
N THR A 254 -4.72 -20.40 10.95
CA THR A 254 -3.79 -19.29 10.74
C THR A 254 -2.85 -19.12 11.93
N ARG A 255 -3.34 -19.38 13.15
CA ARG A 255 -2.53 -19.35 14.37
C ARG A 255 -1.45 -20.43 14.33
N ARG A 256 -1.83 -21.67 13.98
CA ARG A 256 -0.86 -22.78 13.80
C ARG A 256 0.19 -22.45 12.74
N LEU A 257 -0.23 -21.86 11.62
CA LEU A 257 0.69 -21.41 10.58
C LEU A 257 1.70 -20.40 11.13
N TYR A 258 1.26 -19.44 11.95
CA TYR A 258 2.18 -18.49 12.57
C TYR A 258 3.10 -19.13 13.61
N GLU A 259 2.60 -20.06 14.43
CA GLU A 259 3.41 -20.83 15.38
C GLU A 259 4.56 -21.56 14.68
N GLU A 260 4.29 -22.17 13.52
CA GLU A 260 5.33 -22.81 12.69
C GLU A 260 6.36 -21.80 12.15
N ILE A 261 5.91 -20.64 11.68
CA ILE A 261 6.80 -19.55 11.22
C ILE A 261 7.67 -19.07 12.37
N TYR A 262 7.08 -18.88 13.55
CA TYR A 262 7.79 -18.44 14.75
C TYR A 262 8.84 -19.46 15.18
N SER A 263 8.52 -20.76 15.22
CA SER A 263 9.49 -21.81 15.53
C SER A 263 10.67 -21.86 14.53
N LYS A 264 10.42 -21.57 13.24
CA LYS A 264 11.49 -21.47 12.25
C LYS A 264 12.35 -20.23 12.48
N LEU A 265 11.72 -19.08 12.76
CA LEU A 265 12.42 -17.85 13.09
C LEU A 265 13.31 -18.04 14.33
N GLU A 266 12.79 -18.67 15.38
CA GLU A 266 13.52 -18.97 16.62
C GLU A 266 14.77 -19.82 16.37
N LYS A 267 14.67 -20.86 15.54
CA LYS A 267 15.84 -21.64 15.12
C LYS A 267 16.89 -20.82 14.37
N MET A 268 16.46 -19.80 13.62
CA MET A 268 17.35 -18.93 12.84
C MET A 268 18.02 -17.83 13.67
N THR A 269 17.38 -17.37 14.75
CA THR A 269 17.80 -16.16 15.49
C THR A 269 18.19 -16.42 16.94
N GLY A 270 17.83 -17.58 17.49
CA GLY A 270 18.07 -17.93 18.89
C GLY A 270 17.49 -16.91 19.86
N SER A 271 18.26 -16.58 20.90
CA SER A 271 17.86 -15.68 22.00
C SER A 271 17.56 -14.24 21.56
N ALA A 272 17.87 -13.83 20.33
CA ALA A 272 17.54 -12.49 19.84
C ALA A 272 16.03 -12.18 19.88
N LEU A 273 15.16 -13.20 19.78
CA LEU A 273 13.70 -13.04 19.87
C LEU A 273 13.19 -12.74 21.28
N GLU A 274 13.95 -13.08 22.33
CA GLU A 274 13.51 -12.88 23.71
C GLU A 274 13.24 -11.39 24.00
N ASN A 275 13.96 -10.51 23.29
CA ASN A 275 13.84 -9.05 23.40
C ASN A 275 12.66 -8.47 22.60
N ILE A 276 11.86 -9.30 21.91
CA ILE A 276 10.76 -8.85 21.05
C ILE A 276 9.49 -9.65 21.39
N PRO A 277 8.93 -9.46 22.60
CA PRO A 277 7.84 -10.28 23.11
C PRO A 277 6.56 -10.21 22.27
N TYR A 278 6.30 -9.07 21.59
CA TYR A 278 5.14 -8.92 20.71
C TYR A 278 5.08 -9.97 19.58
N LEU A 279 6.23 -10.47 19.11
CA LEU A 279 6.27 -11.50 18.07
C LEU A 279 5.88 -12.90 18.57
N ARG A 280 5.73 -13.10 19.88
CA ARG A 280 5.34 -14.42 20.40
C ARG A 280 3.92 -14.77 19.93
N PRO A 281 3.66 -16.03 19.54
CA PRO A 281 2.35 -16.42 19.03
C PRO A 281 1.18 -16.03 19.92
N GLU A 282 1.31 -16.16 21.25
CA GLU A 282 0.27 -15.79 22.20
C GLU A 282 -0.10 -14.29 22.18
N ASN A 283 0.84 -13.42 21.78
CA ASN A 283 0.61 -11.98 21.72
C ASN A 283 0.06 -11.56 20.36
N LEU A 284 0.62 -12.10 19.25
CA LEU A 284 0.19 -11.73 17.91
C LEU A 284 -1.17 -12.36 17.53
N THR A 285 -1.40 -13.61 17.92
CA THR A 285 -2.56 -14.39 17.43
C THR A 285 -3.78 -14.29 18.34
N SER A 286 -3.75 -13.41 19.34
CA SER A 286 -4.94 -13.07 20.10
C SER A 286 -5.99 -12.48 19.16
N PHE A 287 -7.25 -12.91 19.31
CA PHE A 287 -8.32 -12.50 18.40
C PHE A 287 -8.49 -10.98 18.44
N ASP A 288 -8.46 -10.38 17.25
CA ASP A 288 -8.81 -9.00 16.99
C ASP A 288 -9.64 -8.99 15.71
N LYS A 289 -10.73 -8.21 15.67
CA LYS A 289 -11.54 -8.03 14.46
C LYS A 289 -10.70 -7.47 13.31
N SER A 290 -9.65 -6.70 13.61
CA SER A 290 -8.68 -6.22 12.62
C SER A 290 -7.91 -7.35 11.93
N HIS A 291 -7.91 -8.57 12.49
CA HIS A 291 -7.30 -9.75 11.88
C HIS A 291 -8.21 -10.47 10.88
N LEU A 292 -9.45 -10.04 10.69
CA LEU A 292 -10.32 -10.64 9.67
C LEU A 292 -9.99 -10.05 8.28
N ILE A 293 -10.05 -10.87 7.23
CA ILE A 293 -9.97 -10.38 5.84
C ILE A 293 -11.18 -9.49 5.50
N GLU A 294 -11.05 -8.66 4.47
CA GLU A 294 -12.17 -7.89 3.94
C GLU A 294 -13.07 -8.75 3.02
N SER A 295 -14.37 -8.45 3.01
CA SER A 295 -15.38 -9.08 2.13
C SER A 295 -15.41 -8.39 0.77
N SER A 296 -14.30 -8.50 0.04
CA SER A 296 -14.03 -7.68 -1.14
C SER A 296 -13.14 -8.40 -2.16
N GLY A 297 -13.20 -8.00 -3.43
CA GLY A 297 -12.46 -8.62 -4.53
C GLY A 297 -12.58 -10.15 -4.52
N ARG A 298 -11.43 -10.84 -4.57
CA ARG A 298 -11.40 -12.32 -4.47
C ARG A 298 -11.76 -12.84 -3.07
N GLY A 299 -11.66 -11.99 -2.04
CA GLY A 299 -11.99 -12.28 -0.64
C GLY A 299 -13.46 -12.61 -0.39
N ARG A 300 -14.38 -12.10 -1.21
CA ARG A 300 -15.83 -12.37 -1.11
C ARG A 300 -16.17 -13.86 -1.04
N ARG A 301 -15.36 -14.73 -1.66
CA ARG A 301 -15.56 -16.19 -1.65
C ARG A 301 -15.51 -16.82 -0.26
N PHE A 302 -14.96 -16.13 0.73
CA PHE A 302 -14.87 -16.59 2.12
C PHE A 302 -16.05 -16.12 2.98
N PHE A 303 -17.03 -15.44 2.39
CA PHE A 303 -18.21 -14.91 3.08
C PHE A 303 -19.51 -15.51 2.49
N PRO A 304 -20.58 -15.60 3.29
CA PRO A 304 -21.89 -16.03 2.83
C PRO A 304 -22.43 -15.17 1.67
N GLN A 305 -23.17 -15.80 0.76
CA GLN A 305 -23.65 -15.15 -0.47
C GLN A 305 -24.66 -14.03 -0.17
N ASP A 306 -25.55 -14.22 0.79
CA ASP A 306 -26.54 -13.23 1.25
C ASP A 306 -25.86 -11.96 1.77
N ARG A 307 -24.80 -12.12 2.57
CA ARG A 307 -23.96 -10.99 3.01
C ARG A 307 -23.30 -10.28 1.83
N ASN A 308 -22.66 -11.04 0.94
CA ASN A 308 -21.99 -10.46 -0.22
C ASN A 308 -22.96 -9.64 -1.09
N LEU A 309 -24.18 -10.15 -1.32
CA LEU A 309 -25.20 -9.46 -2.11
C LEU A 309 -25.66 -8.15 -1.43
N LYS A 310 -25.86 -8.17 -0.11
CA LYS A 310 -26.22 -6.96 0.65
C LYS A 310 -25.12 -5.90 0.55
N GLU A 311 -23.87 -6.28 0.83
CA GLU A 311 -22.72 -5.37 0.78
C GLU A 311 -22.51 -4.81 -0.63
N GLN A 312 -22.68 -5.62 -1.68
CA GLN A 312 -22.61 -5.16 -3.07
C GLN A 312 -23.70 -4.15 -3.41
N GLN A 313 -24.94 -4.38 -2.98
CA GLN A 313 -26.03 -3.44 -3.21
C GLN A 313 -25.73 -2.09 -2.56
N GLU A 314 -25.26 -2.08 -1.31
CA GLU A 314 -24.91 -0.86 -0.58
C GLU A 314 -23.76 -0.09 -1.26
N LEU A 315 -22.74 -0.80 -1.79
CA LEU A 315 -21.65 -0.18 -2.56
C LEU A 315 -22.15 0.43 -3.87
N ILE A 316 -23.04 -0.26 -4.59
CA ILE A 316 -23.63 0.23 -5.83
C ILE A 316 -24.46 1.49 -5.55
N ASP A 317 -25.29 1.46 -4.52
CA ASP A 317 -26.14 2.60 -4.14
C ASP A 317 -25.27 3.82 -3.77
N GLU A 318 -24.19 3.63 -3.01
CA GLU A 318 -23.26 4.71 -2.65
C GLU A 318 -22.50 5.25 -3.87
N ALA A 319 -22.06 4.38 -4.79
CA ALA A 319 -21.41 4.82 -6.01
C ALA A 319 -22.36 5.59 -6.95
N LEU A 320 -23.63 5.16 -7.04
CA LEU A 320 -24.65 5.87 -7.81
C LEU A 320 -24.93 7.25 -7.23
N GLU A 321 -25.00 7.39 -5.91
CA GLU A 321 -25.15 8.69 -5.26
C GLU A 321 -24.00 9.64 -5.58
N LEU A 322 -22.75 9.15 -5.55
CA LEU A 322 -21.57 9.92 -5.94
C LEU A 322 -21.61 10.36 -7.42
N GLU A 323 -22.10 9.50 -8.32
CA GLU A 323 -22.25 9.83 -9.75
C GLU A 323 -23.41 10.80 -10.00
N MET A 324 -24.43 10.83 -9.15
CA MET A 324 -25.56 11.76 -9.24
C MET A 324 -25.25 13.17 -8.69
N MET A 325 -24.15 13.34 -7.96
CA MET A 325 -23.69 14.65 -7.49
C MET A 325 -23.31 15.57 -8.65
N SER A 326 -23.50 16.88 -8.46
CA SER A 326 -22.91 17.85 -9.39
C SER A 326 -21.38 17.76 -9.36
N PRO A 327 -20.68 18.18 -10.44
CA PRO A 327 -19.21 18.15 -10.47
C PRO A 327 -18.53 18.88 -9.30
N ASP A 328 -19.12 19.99 -8.84
CA ASP A 328 -18.59 20.77 -7.71
C ASP A 328 -18.80 20.08 -6.37
N GLU A 329 -19.99 19.49 -6.15
CA GLU A 329 -20.28 18.69 -4.94
C GLU A 329 -19.35 17.48 -4.86
N ARG A 330 -19.24 16.71 -5.94
CA ARG A 330 -18.35 15.55 -6.02
C ARG A 330 -16.90 15.96 -5.79
N SER A 331 -16.45 17.06 -6.39
CA SER A 331 -15.08 17.55 -6.20
C SER A 331 -14.81 17.91 -4.73
N LYS A 332 -15.79 18.49 -4.03
CA LYS A 332 -15.68 18.85 -2.61
C LYS A 332 -15.67 17.59 -1.72
N GLU A 333 -16.57 16.66 -1.98
CA GLU A 333 -16.66 15.38 -1.26
C GLU A 333 -15.34 14.60 -1.35
N LEU A 334 -14.82 14.42 -2.57
CA LEU A 334 -13.53 13.76 -2.79
C LEU A 334 -12.37 14.52 -2.14
N LEU A 335 -12.40 15.85 -2.13
CA LEU A 335 -11.34 16.65 -1.51
C LEU A 335 -11.27 16.41 0.01
N ASP A 336 -12.42 16.29 0.68
CA ASP A 336 -12.51 16.24 2.14
C ASP A 336 -12.46 14.82 2.70
N CYS A 337 -13.14 13.88 2.03
CA CYS A 337 -13.36 12.52 2.54
C CYS A 337 -12.40 11.49 1.95
N ALA A 338 -11.95 11.68 0.71
CA ALA A 338 -11.11 10.71 0.02
C ALA A 338 -9.61 10.89 0.30
N VAL A 339 -8.86 9.82 0.16
CA VAL A 339 -7.40 9.81 0.06
C VAL A 339 -6.99 9.81 -1.41
N LYS A 340 -5.81 10.34 -1.72
CA LYS A 340 -5.38 10.58 -3.11
C LYS A 340 -4.22 9.67 -3.46
N CYS A 341 -4.35 9.05 -4.62
CA CYS A 341 -3.43 8.07 -5.14
C CYS A 341 -2.92 8.52 -6.50
N VAL A 342 -1.60 8.41 -6.71
CA VAL A 342 -0.95 8.65 -8.00
C VAL A 342 -0.44 7.30 -8.51
N ASP A 343 -0.83 6.97 -9.73
CA ASP A 343 -0.47 5.72 -10.40
C ASP A 343 0.89 5.81 -11.13
N ILE A 344 1.44 4.66 -11.53
CA ILE A 344 2.75 4.55 -12.22
C ILE A 344 2.80 5.22 -13.60
N ASP A 345 1.64 5.65 -14.13
CA ASP A 345 1.47 6.35 -15.41
C ASP A 345 1.02 7.82 -15.25
N GLY A 346 1.05 8.32 -14.01
CA GLY A 346 0.72 9.69 -13.62
C GLY A 346 -0.77 9.97 -13.48
N LYS A 347 -1.66 8.99 -13.65
CA LYS A 347 -3.09 9.16 -13.37
C LYS A 347 -3.31 9.35 -11.88
N VAL A 348 -4.25 10.23 -11.55
CA VAL A 348 -4.69 10.44 -10.18
C VAL A 348 -6.07 9.82 -10.00
N TYR A 349 -6.23 9.05 -8.94
CA TYR A 349 -7.53 8.55 -8.49
C TYR A 349 -7.67 8.81 -6.99
N ALA A 350 -8.90 8.73 -6.52
CA ALA A 350 -9.21 8.87 -5.11
C ALA A 350 -9.77 7.54 -4.59
N THR A 351 -9.47 7.21 -3.35
CA THR A 351 -10.17 6.13 -2.64
C THR A 351 -10.83 6.69 -1.39
N MET A 352 -11.98 6.15 -1.00
CA MET A 352 -12.64 6.51 0.24
C MET A 352 -13.28 5.28 0.87
N PRO A 353 -13.33 5.18 2.19
CA PRO A 353 -14.11 4.13 2.82
C PRO A 353 -15.58 4.30 2.42
N ALA A 354 -16.26 3.24 2.02
CA ALA A 354 -17.70 3.30 1.88
C ALA A 354 -18.32 3.61 3.26
N SER A 355 -19.35 4.43 3.26
CA SER A 355 -20.01 4.91 4.47
C SER A 355 -21.23 4.08 4.85
N LYS A 356 -21.80 3.35 3.88
CA LYS A 356 -23.05 2.59 4.06
C LYS A 356 -22.86 1.11 4.36
N VAL A 357 -21.69 0.57 4.08
CA VAL A 357 -21.43 -0.87 4.22
C VAL A 357 -21.02 -1.20 5.65
N GLU A 358 -21.70 -2.15 6.27
CA GLU A 358 -21.32 -2.69 7.57
C GLU A 358 -20.14 -3.65 7.45
N TYR A 359 -18.94 -3.19 7.82
CA TYR A 359 -17.72 -3.98 7.76
C TYR A 359 -17.55 -4.92 8.95
N ILE A 360 -17.05 -6.13 8.69
CA ILE A 360 -16.63 -7.04 9.76
C ILE A 360 -15.24 -6.66 10.29
N SER A 361 -14.34 -6.17 9.42
CA SER A 361 -12.91 -6.07 9.68
C SER A 361 -12.32 -4.71 9.31
N ALA A 362 -12.09 -4.44 8.02
CA ALA A 362 -11.64 -3.16 7.50
C ALA A 362 -12.65 -2.59 6.50
N PRO A 363 -12.70 -1.25 6.33
CA PRO A 363 -13.58 -0.62 5.37
C PRO A 363 -13.31 -1.10 3.95
N ILE A 364 -14.37 -1.42 3.22
CA ILE A 364 -14.31 -1.56 1.76
C ILE A 364 -14.14 -0.16 1.19
N GLU A 365 -13.23 -0.03 0.23
CA GLU A 365 -12.91 1.25 -0.39
C GLU A 365 -13.64 1.43 -1.72
N LEU A 366 -14.30 2.57 -1.89
CA LEU A 366 -14.75 3.05 -3.18
C LEU A 366 -13.58 3.73 -3.88
N THR A 367 -13.23 3.23 -5.07
CA THR A 367 -12.22 3.86 -5.93
C THR A 367 -12.91 4.75 -6.95
N VAL A 368 -12.54 6.04 -6.97
CA VAL A 368 -13.15 7.05 -7.83
C VAL A 368 -12.09 7.61 -8.79
N PRO A 369 -12.25 7.44 -10.12
CA PRO A 369 -11.32 8.00 -11.09
C PRO A 369 -11.43 9.53 -11.10
N THR A 370 -10.33 10.19 -11.44
CA THR A 370 -10.33 11.63 -11.73
C THR A 370 -9.85 11.88 -13.16
N ASN A 371 -10.14 13.08 -13.68
CA ASN A 371 -9.59 13.53 -14.96
C ASN A 371 -8.17 14.09 -14.82
N ILE A 372 -7.59 14.09 -13.61
CA ILE A 372 -6.27 14.66 -13.35
C ILE A 372 -5.19 13.66 -13.77
N ARG A 373 -4.25 14.14 -14.58
CA ARG A 373 -3.10 13.36 -15.01
C ARG A 373 -1.83 14.20 -14.98
N LEU A 374 -0.84 13.73 -14.22
CA LEU A 374 0.48 14.32 -14.18
C LEU A 374 1.26 14.00 -15.46
N ASN A 375 2.18 14.90 -15.82
CA ASN A 375 2.94 14.78 -17.06
C ASN A 375 4.12 13.80 -16.94
N TYR A 376 3.80 12.52 -16.72
CA TYR A 376 4.77 11.41 -16.77
C TYR A 376 5.14 11.07 -18.21
N GLU A 377 6.34 10.57 -18.43
CA GLU A 377 6.80 10.02 -19.70
C GLU A 377 6.13 8.68 -19.98
N ASN A 378 5.99 7.84 -18.95
CA ASN A 378 5.23 6.62 -19.07
C ASN A 378 3.73 6.93 -19.21
N LYS A 379 3.18 6.70 -20.40
CA LYS A 379 1.74 6.77 -20.67
C LYS A 379 1.08 5.40 -20.83
N SER A 380 1.81 4.32 -20.54
CA SER A 380 1.28 2.96 -20.65
C SER A 380 0.02 2.85 -19.80
N ALA A 381 -1.09 2.45 -20.41
CA ALA A 381 -2.33 2.28 -19.68
C ALA A 381 -2.16 1.20 -18.61
N VAL A 382 -2.37 1.58 -17.36
CA VAL A 382 -2.45 0.64 -16.24
C VAL A 382 -3.90 0.21 -16.08
N PRO A 383 -4.16 -1.09 -15.87
CA PRO A 383 -5.50 -1.55 -15.52
C PRO A 383 -6.02 -0.80 -14.29
N PRO A 384 -7.32 -0.45 -14.27
CA PRO A 384 -7.91 0.16 -13.10
C PRO A 384 -7.78 -0.73 -11.87
N VAL A 385 -7.76 -0.10 -10.70
CA VAL A 385 -7.60 -0.74 -9.38
C VAL A 385 -8.91 -1.36 -8.86
N PHE A 386 -10.04 -1.19 -9.57
CA PHE A 386 -11.38 -1.47 -9.07
C PHE A 386 -11.54 -2.89 -8.52
N SER A 387 -11.87 -2.98 -7.22
CA SER A 387 -11.99 -4.25 -6.52
C SER A 387 -13.42 -4.76 -6.38
N ASP A 388 -14.47 -3.93 -6.49
CA ASP A 388 -15.74 -4.28 -5.85
C ASP A 388 -17.07 -3.79 -6.47
N ILE A 389 -17.06 -3.14 -7.64
CA ILE A 389 -18.30 -2.75 -8.36
C ILE A 389 -18.29 -3.35 -9.76
#